data_AF-A0A920TLX6-F1
#
_entry.id   AF-A0A920TLX6-F1
#
_cell.length_a   1.000
_cell.length_b   1.000
_cell.length_c   1.000
_cell.angle_alpha   90.00
_cell.angle_beta   90.00
_cell.angle_gamma   90.00
#
_symmetry.space_group_name_H-M   'P 1'
#
loop_
_entity.id
_entity.type
_entity.pdbx_description
1 polymer ?
#
loop_
_entity_poly.entity_id
_entity_poly.type
_entity_poly.pdbx_seq_one_letter_code
_entity_poly.pdbx_strand_id
1 'polypeptide(L)' 'MSKVKFERTKPHINIGTIGHVDHGKTTLTAAITLLQSAHGLSEVRSFDSIDNAPEERERGITIQRRM' A
#
# COMPACT_ATOMS: atom_id res chain seq x y z
N MET A 1 -24.85 3.15 -7.99
CA MET A 1 -24.61 1.70 -8.15
C MET A 1 -24.09 1.16 -6.83
N SER A 2 -24.81 0.22 -6.22
CA SER A 2 -24.41 -0.42 -4.96
C SER A 2 -23.08 -1.16 -5.19
N LYS A 3 -22.05 -0.85 -4.38
CA LYS A 3 -20.79 -1.60 -4.40
C LYS A 3 -21.09 -3.08 -4.19
N VAL A 4 -20.50 -3.94 -5.01
CA VAL A 4 -20.58 -5.39 -4.85
C VAL A 4 -20.14 -5.75 -3.43
N LYS A 5 -20.92 -6.58 -2.75
CA LYS A 5 -20.60 -7.03 -1.39
C LYS A 5 -19.32 -7.87 -1.44
N PHE A 6 -18.31 -7.46 -0.69
CA PHE A 6 -17.06 -8.22 -0.60
C PHE A 6 -17.29 -9.54 0.14
N GLU A 7 -16.95 -10.66 -0.49
CA GLU A 7 -17.06 -11.99 0.11
C GLU A 7 -15.71 -12.43 0.70
N ARG A 8 -15.69 -12.67 2.01
CA ARG A 8 -14.50 -13.12 2.75
C ARG A 8 -14.36 -14.63 2.65
N THR A 9 -13.76 -15.12 1.56
CA THR A 9 -13.51 -16.55 1.35
C THR A 9 -12.15 -17.03 1.86
N LYS A 10 -11.26 -16.10 2.22
CA LYS A 10 -9.88 -16.38 2.65
C LYS A 10 -9.63 -15.85 4.08
N PRO A 11 -8.73 -16.49 4.86
CA PRO A 11 -8.23 -15.91 6.11
C PRO A 11 -7.64 -14.53 5.87
N HIS A 12 -7.96 -13.58 6.75
CA HIS A 12 -7.50 -12.19 6.66
C HIS A 12 -6.52 -11.89 7.78
N ILE A 13 -5.40 -11.26 7.43
CA ILE A 13 -4.35 -10.87 8.38
C ILE A 13 -3.98 -9.41 8.13
N ASN A 14 -3.90 -8.63 9.22
CA ASN A 14 -3.38 -7.27 9.18
C ASN A 14 -1.85 -7.32 9.25
N ILE A 15 -1.18 -6.70 8.29
CA ILE A 15 0.28 -6.59 8.24
C ILE A 15 0.70 -5.14 8.02
N GLY A 16 1.97 -4.84 8.30
CA GLY A 16 2.55 -3.53 8.03
C GLY A 16 4.07 -3.58 7.97
N THR A 17 4.67 -2.64 7.25
CA THR A 17 6.13 -2.52 7.09
C THR A 17 6.67 -1.48 8.07
N ILE A 18 7.60 -1.89 8.94
CA ILE A 18 8.22 -1.03 9.96
C ILE A 18 9.74 -1.00 9.79
N GLY A 19 10.40 0.05 10.28
CA GLY A 19 11.85 0.23 10.15
C GLY A 19 12.29 1.70 10.16
N HIS A 20 13.61 1.93 10.25
CA HIS A 20 14.20 3.28 10.28
C HIS A 20 13.94 4.07 8.99
N VAL A 21 14.13 5.39 9.02
CA VAL A 21 14.02 6.24 7.82
C VAL A 21 14.97 5.73 6.72
N ASP A 22 14.55 5.87 5.46
CA ASP A 22 15.28 5.42 4.27
C ASP A 22 15.54 3.92 4.10
N HIS A 23 14.95 3.06 4.95
CA HIS A 23 15.01 1.61 4.78
C HIS A 23 14.05 1.05 3.70
N GLY A 24 13.49 1.91 2.84
CA GLY A 24 12.69 1.47 1.69
C GLY A 24 11.31 0.87 2.00
N LYS A 25 10.69 1.24 3.13
CA LYS A 25 9.37 0.72 3.56
C LYS A 25 8.27 0.95 2.50
N THR A 26 8.21 2.16 1.94
CA THR A 26 7.23 2.55 0.93
C THR A 26 7.49 1.84 -0.40
N THR A 27 8.75 1.79 -0.83
CA THR A 27 9.19 1.07 -2.03
C THR A 27 8.84 -0.42 -1.96
N LEU A 28 9.10 -1.07 -0.81
CA LEU A 28 8.74 -2.47 -0.59
C LEU A 28 7.22 -2.68 -0.66
N THR A 29 6.44 -1.79 -0.06
CA THR A 29 4.97 -1.86 -0.10
C THR A 29 4.44 -1.77 -1.53
N ALA A 30 4.94 -0.83 -2.33
CA ALA A 30 4.58 -0.71 -3.74
C ALA A 30 4.94 -1.98 -4.53
N ALA A 31 6.15 -2.52 -4.33
CA ALA A 31 6.60 -3.75 -5.00
C ALA A 31 5.73 -4.98 -4.66
N ILE A 32 5.30 -5.13 -3.40
CA ILE A 32 4.38 -6.20 -2.99
C ILE A 32 3.07 -6.11 -3.79
N THR A 33 2.47 -4.92 -3.91
CA THR A 33 1.21 -4.77 -4.66
C THR A 33 1.38 -5.04 -6.15
N LEU A 34 2.52 -4.62 -6.74
CA LEU A 34 2.84 -4.89 -8.15
C LEU A 34 2.95 -6.39 -8.41
N LEU A 35 3.70 -7.12 -7.57
CA LEU A 35 3.85 -8.57 -7.69
C LEU A 35 2.51 -9.30 -7.53
N GLN A 36 1.72 -8.93 -6.51
CA GLN A 36 0.41 -9.53 -6.28
C GLN A 36 -0.57 -9.22 -7.42
N SER A 37 -0.44 -8.06 -8.07
CA SER A 37 -1.24 -7.73 -9.25
C SER A 37 -0.89 -8.57 -10.47
N ALA A 38 0.40 -8.89 -10.66
CA ALA A 38 0.83 -9.84 -11.70
C ALA A 38 0.20 -11.24 -11.51
N HIS A 39 -0.13 -11.62 -10.28
CA HIS A 39 -0.86 -12.84 -9.95
C HIS A 39 -2.40 -12.69 -9.97
N GLY A 40 -2.93 -11.51 -10.30
CA GLY A 40 -4.37 -11.22 -10.30
C GLY A 40 -4.99 -11.14 -8.90
N LEU A 41 -4.17 -10.98 -7.85
CA LEU A 41 -4.60 -11.00 -6.45
C LEU A 41 -4.73 -9.61 -5.82
N SER A 42 -4.27 -8.56 -6.50
CA SER A 42 -4.25 -7.19 -5.97
C SER A 42 -4.36 -6.14 -7.08
N GLU A 43 -4.85 -4.96 -6.72
CA GLU A 43 -4.72 -3.75 -7.52
C GLU A 43 -3.34 -3.14 -7.29
N VAL A 44 -2.68 -2.69 -8.38
CA VAL A 44 -1.37 -2.03 -8.27
C VAL A 44 -1.52 -0.73 -7.46
N ARG A 45 -0.68 -0.56 -6.44
CA ARG A 45 -0.51 0.70 -5.71
C ARG A 45 0.88 1.24 -6.00
N SER A 46 0.94 2.33 -6.77
CA SER A 46 2.20 3.04 -7.03
C SER A 46 2.68 3.79 -5.78
N PHE A 47 3.97 4.11 -5.75
CA PHE A 47 4.60 4.88 -4.67
C PHE A 47 3.81 6.17 -4.33
N ASP A 48 3.46 6.95 -5.36
CA ASP A 48 2.70 8.20 -5.22
C ASP A 48 1.28 8.00 -4.67
N SER A 49 0.74 6.79 -4.78
CA SER A 49 -0.57 6.45 -4.22
C SER A 49 -0.50 6.08 -2.72
N ILE A 50 0.70 5.78 -2.22
CA ILE A 50 0.98 5.47 -0.82
C ILE A 50 1.41 6.75 -0.09
N ASP A 51 2.38 7.49 -0.65
CA ASP A 51 2.80 8.83 -0.19
C ASP A 51 1.99 9.90 -0.95
N ASN A 52 0.73 10.02 -0.56
CA ASN A 52 -0.28 10.83 -1.25
C ASN A 52 -0.37 12.26 -0.71
N ALA A 53 0.00 12.48 0.56
CA ALA A 53 -0.16 13.80 1.16
C ALA A 53 0.79 14.79 0.47
N PRO A 54 0.35 16.04 0.20
CA PRO A 54 1.18 17.06 -0.45
C PRO A 54 2.54 17.24 0.26
N GLU A 55 2.50 17.23 1.59
CA GLU A 55 3.64 17.34 2.49
C GLU A 55 4.56 16.10 2.50
N GLU A 56 4.07 14.91 2.18
CA GLU A 56 4.87 13.68 2.05
C GLU A 56 5.62 13.65 0.72
N ARG A 57 4.96 14.08 -0.37
CA ARG A 57 5.58 14.15 -1.70
C ARG A 57 6.71 15.16 -1.78
N GLU A 58 6.54 16.32 -1.14
CA GLU A 58 7.59 17.35 -1.08
C GLU A 58 8.80 16.91 -0.25
N ARG A 59 8.58 16.07 0.77
CA ARG A 59 9.64 15.65 1.70
C ARG A 59 10.23 14.28 1.40
N GLY A 60 9.61 13.49 0.52
CA GLY A 60 10.06 12.14 0.18
C GLY A 60 9.99 11.15 1.34
N ILE A 61 9.17 11.43 2.36
CA ILE A 61 9.01 10.58 3.54
C ILE A 61 7.53 10.38 3.84
N THR A 62 7.18 9.19 4.32
CA THR A 62 5.83 8.90 4.85
C THR A 62 5.66 9.56 6.23
N ILE A 63 4.62 10.37 6.39
CA ILE A 63 4.29 11.17 7.58
C ILE A 63 3.01 10.63 8.25
N GLN A 64 2.04 10.12 7.50
CA GLN A 64 0.77 9.61 8.00
C GLN A 64 0.50 8.16 7.54
N ARG A 65 -0.05 7.35 8.44
CA ARG A 65 -0.61 6.03 8.10
C ARG A 65 -2.12 6.16 7.94
N ARG A 66 -2.63 6.04 6.71
CA ARG A 66 -4.08 5.99 6.44
C ARG A 66 -4.51 4.52 6.37
N MET A 67 -5.35 4.09 7.32
CA MET A 67 -6.10 2.83 7.25
C MET A 67 -7.37 3.02 6.42
#